data_AF-A0A5K1GHW2-F1
#
_entry.id   AF-A0A5K1GHW2-F1
#
_cell.length_a   1.000
_cell.length_b   1.000
_cell.length_c   1.000
_cell.angle_alpha   90.00
_cell.angle_beta   90.00
_cell.angle_gamma   90.00
#
_symmetry.space_group_name_H-M   'P 1'
#
loop_
_entity.id
_entity.type
_entity.pdbx_description
1 polymer ?
#
loop_
_entity_poly.entity_id
_entity_poly.type
_entity_poly.pdbx_seq_one_letter_code
_entity_poly.pdbx_strand_id
1 'polypeptide(L)'
;LYDPRVPGLLKLLNKETFFPSEEFLKANALDTLVSFGLQTCLSFKGLLDCARSVSICNPEDIEALHGGKRLLACLDAVAFELEKTKENKGINKLHDPISLHETEQLTTTEDVSPGKVYEAPPSGLDLDIQTCLHSMVYDQSEQEFWSELLEISWCPVYINPPVEGLPWSACSTRVAPPNLVRPKSQMWLVSFTTRILDGECFSEYLQEKVGWSKVPDISVLSFQLVEISKSYCQAKMQSDGRRQIPDALLQEQIPTLYSKLQEYVGKDDFEVLKSALDGVPWVWIGDNFVLPNALAFDSPVKYHPYLYAVPSELSRFRVLLSNLGVKDSFDLLDYVQVLQRVQCDMNGSPLSAECLSFVHRVLEAVADFYADKSSPDALVTSLLVPDSNGVLTRAADLVYNDAPWMDKIALEAKKLVHPTISNDLAGHLGLQSLRFMSLVNENMTRHLPCMDYGKVHELLELYGDDKFLIFDLLELADCCKATKLHVIFDKRDHPRLSLLQHNL
;
A
#
# COMPACT_ATOMS: atom_id res chain seq x y z
N LEU A 1 53.57 -0.34 -11.66
CA LEU A 1 53.97 0.63 -10.63
C LEU A 1 53.86 2.03 -11.22
N TYR A 2 53.57 3.02 -10.38
CA TYR A 2 53.32 4.41 -10.77
C TYR A 2 54.42 5.33 -10.23
N ASP A 3 54.64 6.44 -10.91
CA ASP A 3 55.62 7.44 -10.50
C ASP A 3 55.10 8.24 -9.28
N PRO A 4 55.77 8.15 -8.11
CA PRO A 4 55.36 8.86 -6.89
C PRO A 4 55.50 10.39 -7.02
N ARG A 5 56.21 10.89 -8.04
CA ARG A 5 56.33 12.32 -8.33
C ARG A 5 55.04 12.94 -8.88
N VAL A 6 54.06 12.11 -9.26
CA VAL A 6 52.76 12.56 -9.76
C VAL A 6 51.76 12.63 -8.59
N PRO A 7 51.43 13.83 -8.08
CA PRO A 7 50.69 13.97 -6.82
C PRO A 7 49.26 13.38 -6.89
N GLY A 8 48.60 13.47 -8.05
CA GLY A 8 47.26 12.93 -8.25
C GLY A 8 47.21 11.39 -8.14
N LEU A 9 48.20 10.70 -8.69
CA LEU A 9 48.33 9.24 -8.57
C LEU A 9 48.60 8.84 -7.12
N LEU A 10 49.43 9.60 -6.40
CA LEU A 10 49.73 9.35 -4.99
C LEU A 10 48.51 9.52 -4.06
N LYS A 11 47.51 10.31 -4.47
CA LYS A 11 46.23 10.48 -3.75
C LYS A 11 45.23 9.36 -4.04
N LEU A 12 45.31 8.71 -5.21
CA LEU A 12 44.33 7.72 -5.67
C LEU A 12 44.76 6.27 -5.39
N LEU A 13 46.06 5.99 -5.40
CA LEU A 13 46.60 4.64 -5.33
C LEU A 13 47.19 4.32 -3.95
N ASN A 14 47.11 3.05 -3.56
CA ASN A 14 47.73 2.56 -2.33
C ASN A 14 49.27 2.63 -2.43
N LYS A 15 49.89 3.33 -1.48
CA LYS A 15 51.34 3.61 -1.47
C LYS A 15 52.21 2.36 -1.43
N GLU A 16 51.78 1.33 -0.71
CA GLU A 16 52.58 0.11 -0.50
C GLU A 16 52.50 -0.84 -1.68
N THR A 17 51.38 -0.83 -2.42
CA THR A 17 51.11 -1.83 -3.46
C THR A 17 51.53 -1.36 -4.85
N PHE A 18 51.29 -0.07 -5.16
CA PHE A 18 51.36 0.43 -6.53
C PHE A 18 52.55 1.35 -6.81
N PHE A 19 53.37 1.67 -5.81
CA PHE A 19 54.57 2.51 -5.97
C PHE A 19 55.87 1.72 -5.71
N PRO A 20 57.01 2.17 -6.27
CA PRO A 20 58.32 1.59 -5.95
C PRO A 20 58.58 1.63 -4.44
N SER A 21 59.30 0.63 -3.93
CA SER A 21 59.70 0.62 -2.52
C SER A 21 60.62 1.80 -2.19
N GLU A 22 60.72 2.14 -0.91
CA GLU A 22 61.50 3.26 -0.37
C GLU A 22 62.95 3.32 -0.91
N GLU A 23 63.55 2.16 -1.21
CA GLU A 23 64.91 2.04 -1.74
C GLU A 23 65.07 2.63 -3.16
N PHE A 24 63.99 2.70 -3.94
CA PHE A 24 63.96 3.16 -5.33
C PHE A 24 63.41 4.58 -5.51
N LEU A 25 63.15 5.32 -4.42
CA LEU A 25 62.59 6.68 -4.48
C LEU A 25 63.60 7.79 -4.85
N LYS A 26 64.88 7.44 -5.04
CA LYS A 26 65.91 8.42 -5.45
C LYS A 26 65.65 8.90 -6.88
N ALA A 27 65.81 10.20 -7.16
CA ALA A 27 65.54 10.81 -8.47
C ALA A 27 66.16 10.03 -9.65
N ASN A 28 67.45 9.69 -9.57
CA ASN A 28 68.13 8.93 -10.63
C ASN A 28 67.55 7.52 -10.85
N ALA A 29 67.06 6.88 -9.77
CA ALA A 29 66.42 5.56 -9.86
C ALA A 29 65.02 5.68 -10.47
N LEU A 30 64.24 6.70 -10.09
CA LEU A 30 62.94 6.98 -10.69
C LEU A 30 63.04 7.32 -12.18
N ASP A 31 64.03 8.12 -12.60
CA ASP A 31 64.26 8.42 -14.03
C ASP A 31 64.58 7.14 -14.81
N THR A 32 65.37 6.25 -14.22
CA THR A 32 65.68 4.94 -14.82
C THR A 32 64.42 4.07 -14.91
N LEU A 33 63.60 4.02 -13.85
CA LEU A 33 62.34 3.27 -13.82
C LEU A 33 61.32 3.81 -14.83
N VAL A 34 61.22 5.13 -15.01
CA VAL A 34 60.39 5.74 -16.07
C VAL A 34 60.85 5.27 -17.44
N SER A 35 62.15 5.20 -17.71
CA SER A 35 62.64 4.66 -18.98
C SER A 35 62.34 3.16 -19.17
N PHE A 36 62.12 2.41 -18.09
CA PHE A 36 61.64 1.02 -18.12
C PHE A 36 60.11 0.86 -18.13
N GLY A 37 59.35 1.95 -18.17
CA GLY A 37 57.89 1.93 -18.27
C GLY A 37 57.14 2.14 -16.95
N LEU A 38 57.75 2.78 -15.94
CA LEU A 38 57.02 3.30 -14.79
C LEU A 38 55.94 4.27 -15.27
N GLN A 39 54.70 4.05 -14.84
CA GLN A 39 53.56 4.80 -15.37
C GLN A 39 53.49 6.21 -14.77
N THR A 40 53.40 7.22 -15.63
CA THR A 40 53.30 8.65 -15.26
C THR A 40 51.93 9.26 -15.55
N CYS A 41 51.09 8.55 -16.29
CA CYS A 41 49.72 8.95 -16.64
C CYS A 41 48.72 7.92 -16.15
N LEU A 42 47.48 8.35 -15.92
CA LEU A 42 46.39 7.44 -15.61
C LEU A 42 45.92 6.70 -16.87
N SER A 43 45.52 5.44 -16.75
CA SER A 43 44.91 4.66 -17.83
C SER A 43 43.64 3.96 -17.36
N PHE A 44 42.95 3.22 -18.22
CA PHE A 44 41.84 2.37 -17.75
C PHE A 44 42.33 1.33 -16.75
N LYS A 45 43.50 0.71 -17.01
CA LYS A 45 44.15 -0.14 -16.00
C LYS A 45 44.51 0.64 -14.73
N GLY A 46 44.95 1.88 -14.87
CA GLY A 46 45.17 2.81 -13.74
C GLY A 46 43.93 3.05 -12.89
N LEU A 47 42.76 3.26 -13.51
CA LEU A 47 41.49 3.42 -12.80
C LEU A 47 41.06 2.14 -12.10
N LEU A 48 41.29 0.96 -12.69
CA LEU A 48 41.07 -0.32 -12.02
C LEU A 48 42.02 -0.52 -10.83
N ASP A 49 43.27 -0.11 -10.94
CA ASP A 49 44.23 -0.15 -9.84
C ASP A 49 43.85 0.84 -8.73
N CYS A 50 43.23 1.97 -9.06
CA CYS A 50 42.61 2.88 -8.07
C CYS A 50 41.44 2.18 -7.35
N ALA A 51 40.56 1.50 -8.09
CA ALA A 51 39.47 0.73 -7.48
C ALA A 51 39.99 -0.39 -6.57
N ARG A 52 41.03 -1.12 -7.02
CA ARG A 52 41.71 -2.15 -6.22
C ARG A 52 42.37 -1.55 -4.98
N SER A 53 42.95 -0.36 -5.09
CA SER A 53 43.53 0.37 -3.94
C SER A 53 42.50 0.62 -2.86
N VAL A 54 41.28 1.03 -3.25
CA VAL A 54 40.15 1.19 -2.31
C VAL A 54 39.74 -0.16 -1.71
N SER A 55 39.67 -1.21 -2.52
CA SER A 55 39.28 -2.55 -2.07
C SER A 55 40.32 -3.25 -1.19
N ILE A 56 41.60 -2.85 -1.26
CA ILE A 56 42.70 -3.37 -0.42
C ILE A 56 42.62 -2.78 1.00
N CYS A 57 42.15 -1.53 1.13
CA CYS A 57 41.91 -0.94 2.44
C CYS A 57 40.88 -1.77 3.21
N ASN A 58 40.99 -1.78 4.54
CA ASN A 58 39.96 -2.40 5.37
C ASN A 58 38.60 -1.73 5.04
N PRO A 59 37.58 -2.49 4.63
CA PRO A 59 36.30 -1.92 4.20
C PRO A 59 35.57 -1.19 5.34
N GLU A 60 35.95 -1.44 6.60
CA GLU A 60 35.44 -0.73 7.78
C GLU A 60 36.27 0.50 8.16
N ASP A 61 37.27 0.89 7.35
CA ASP A 61 38.14 2.05 7.58
C ASP A 61 37.60 3.31 6.87
N ILE A 62 37.88 4.48 7.43
CA ILE A 62 37.52 5.77 6.86
C ILE A 62 38.36 6.03 5.61
N GLU A 63 39.58 5.52 5.54
CA GLU A 63 40.44 5.64 4.35
C GLU A 63 39.82 4.98 3.11
N ALA A 64 39.15 3.84 3.27
CA ALA A 64 38.41 3.20 2.17
C ALA A 64 37.28 4.10 1.66
N LEU A 65 36.54 4.75 2.57
CA LEU A 65 35.47 5.70 2.21
C LEU A 65 36.03 6.92 1.46
N HIS A 66 37.11 7.54 1.95
CA HIS A 66 37.75 8.68 1.30
C HIS A 66 38.32 8.29 -0.07
N GLY A 67 38.95 7.12 -0.18
CA GLY A 67 39.42 6.56 -1.45
C GLY A 67 38.28 6.36 -2.45
N GLY A 68 37.17 5.75 -2.01
CA GLY A 68 35.98 5.55 -2.83
C GLY A 68 35.36 6.87 -3.33
N LYS A 69 35.27 7.89 -2.48
CA LYS A 69 34.78 9.23 -2.86
C LYS A 69 35.68 9.91 -3.89
N ARG A 70 37.01 9.83 -3.72
CA ARG A 70 37.97 10.36 -4.71
C ARG A 70 37.85 9.64 -6.05
N LEU A 71 37.72 8.32 -6.03
CA LEU A 71 37.56 7.53 -7.24
C LEU A 71 36.22 7.81 -7.93
N LEU A 72 35.13 7.96 -7.19
CA LEU A 72 33.82 8.32 -7.74
C LEU A 72 33.89 9.63 -8.51
N ALA A 73 34.45 10.68 -7.91
CA ALA A 73 34.60 11.98 -8.55
C ALA A 73 35.52 11.93 -9.79
N CYS A 74 36.57 11.10 -9.73
CA CYS A 74 37.47 10.83 -10.86
C CYS A 74 36.73 10.16 -12.02
N LEU A 75 35.96 9.10 -11.74
CA LEU A 75 35.19 8.37 -12.75
C LEU A 75 34.08 9.23 -13.36
N ASP A 76 33.44 10.09 -12.56
CA ASP A 76 32.41 11.01 -13.04
C ASP A 76 32.98 12.02 -14.06
N ALA A 77 34.18 12.55 -13.78
CA ALA A 77 34.90 13.42 -14.70
C ALA A 77 35.39 12.68 -15.97
N VAL A 78 35.90 11.46 -15.84
CA VAL A 78 36.32 10.63 -16.98
C VAL A 78 35.13 10.29 -17.88
N ALA A 79 33.99 9.94 -17.28
CA ALA A 79 32.77 9.63 -18.01
C ALA A 79 32.29 10.82 -18.86
N PHE A 80 32.39 12.04 -18.34
CA PHE A 80 32.06 13.26 -19.08
C PHE A 80 32.98 13.48 -20.31
N GLU A 81 34.28 13.21 -20.19
CA GLU A 81 35.20 13.31 -21.33
C GLU A 81 35.01 12.18 -22.36
N LEU A 82 34.66 10.97 -21.91
CA LEU A 82 34.28 9.85 -22.79
C LEU A 82 32.99 10.12 -23.55
N GLU A 83 32.04 10.82 -22.94
CA GLU A 83 30.78 11.22 -23.58
C GLU A 83 31.01 12.26 -24.67
N LYS A 84 31.74 13.35 -24.38
CA LYS A 84 32.11 14.38 -25.37
C LYS A 84 32.83 13.81 -26.58
N THR A 85 33.77 12.88 -26.36
CA THR A 85 34.53 12.27 -27.46
C THR A 85 33.67 11.38 -28.36
N LYS A 86 32.56 10.84 -27.86
CA LYS A 86 31.58 10.09 -28.67
C LYS A 86 30.68 11.01 -29.48
N GLU A 87 30.22 12.12 -28.92
CA GLU A 87 29.42 13.10 -29.65
C GLU A 87 30.21 13.75 -30.80
N ASN A 88 31.48 14.12 -30.57
CA ASN A 88 32.35 14.66 -31.61
C ASN A 88 32.63 13.66 -32.75
N LYS A 89 32.69 12.35 -32.44
CA LYS A 89 32.79 11.29 -33.47
C LYS A 89 31.48 11.06 -34.23
N GLY A 90 30.34 11.34 -33.59
CA GLY A 90 29.02 11.31 -34.24
C GLY A 90 28.83 12.46 -35.23
N ILE A 91 29.28 13.66 -34.86
CA ILE A 91 29.20 14.87 -35.71
C ILE A 91 30.12 14.77 -36.92
N ASN A 92 31.35 14.24 -36.75
CA ASN A 92 32.31 14.07 -37.84
C ASN A 92 31.94 12.98 -38.86
N LYS A 93 30.88 12.18 -38.63
CA LYS A 93 30.37 11.20 -39.61
C LYS A 93 29.30 11.76 -40.56
N LEU A 94 28.92 13.03 -40.43
CA LEU A 94 27.91 13.68 -41.29
C LEU A 94 28.48 14.56 -42.42
N HIS A 95 29.79 14.59 -42.61
CA HIS A 95 30.41 15.30 -43.74
C HIS A 95 31.00 14.33 -44.77
N ASP A 96 30.15 13.90 -45.71
CA ASP A 96 30.61 13.54 -47.06
C ASP A 96 30.34 14.73 -48.00
N PRO A 97 31.24 15.02 -48.97
CA PRO A 97 31.20 16.25 -49.76
C PRO A 97 30.29 16.08 -50.98
N ILE A 98 29.27 16.93 -51.11
CA ILE A 98 28.56 17.13 -52.40
C ILE A 98 28.74 18.58 -52.86
N SER A 99 29.21 18.65 -54.10
CA SER A 99 29.47 19.78 -54.99
C SER A 99 28.56 21.00 -54.90
N LEU A 100 29.22 22.15 -54.95
CA LEU A 100 28.84 23.47 -55.48
C LEU A 100 27.56 23.53 -56.33
N HIS A 101 26.64 24.44 -55.96
CA HIS A 101 26.16 25.50 -56.84
C HIS A 101 25.61 26.70 -56.05
N GLU A 102 26.03 27.89 -56.46
CA GLU A 102 25.57 29.19 -56.00
C GLU A 102 24.07 29.40 -56.22
N THR A 103 23.37 29.98 -55.24
CA THR A 103 22.44 31.08 -55.50
C THR A 103 22.18 31.87 -54.21
N GLU A 104 22.40 33.17 -54.29
CA GLU A 104 21.99 34.17 -53.30
C GLU A 104 20.45 34.22 -53.20
N GLN A 105 19.90 34.29 -51.98
CA GLN A 105 18.85 35.24 -51.62
C GLN A 105 18.56 35.23 -50.11
N LEU A 106 18.48 36.44 -49.55
CA LEU A 106 18.09 36.73 -48.17
C LEU A 106 16.63 36.33 -47.92
N THR A 107 16.36 35.72 -46.76
CA THR A 107 15.28 36.17 -45.85
C THR A 107 15.47 35.59 -44.45
N THR A 108 15.50 36.50 -43.50
CA THR A 108 15.37 36.32 -42.04
C THR A 108 14.12 35.55 -41.65
N THR A 109 14.24 34.59 -40.74
CA THR A 109 13.30 34.34 -39.63
C THR A 109 13.99 33.47 -38.59
N GLU A 110 14.02 33.96 -37.36
CA GLU A 110 14.59 33.33 -36.19
C GLU A 110 13.72 32.14 -35.76
N ASP A 111 14.33 30.96 -35.62
CA ASP A 111 13.78 29.89 -34.79
C ASP A 111 14.96 29.21 -34.09
N VAL A 112 15.26 29.73 -32.89
CA VAL A 112 16.32 29.22 -32.01
C VAL A 112 15.72 28.12 -31.14
N SER A 113 15.99 26.87 -31.51
CA SER A 113 15.86 25.72 -30.62
C SER A 113 16.72 25.93 -29.36
N PRO A 114 16.23 25.65 -28.14
CA PRO A 114 17.03 25.82 -26.94
C PRO A 114 18.13 24.76 -26.91
N GLY A 115 19.38 25.18 -27.10
CA GLY A 115 20.56 24.35 -26.94
C GLY A 115 20.65 23.82 -25.51
N LYS A 116 21.01 22.53 -25.38
CA LYS A 116 21.40 21.91 -24.11
C LYS A 116 22.47 22.79 -23.45
N VAL A 117 22.14 23.38 -22.31
CA VAL A 117 23.10 24.06 -21.45
C VAL A 117 24.01 22.96 -20.87
N TYR A 118 25.26 22.91 -21.33
CA TYR A 118 26.26 22.02 -20.76
C TYR A 118 26.63 22.55 -19.37
N GLU A 119 26.24 21.83 -18.32
CA GLU A 119 26.79 22.06 -16.99
C GLU A 119 28.29 21.75 -17.00
N ALA A 120 29.06 22.61 -16.34
CA ALA A 120 30.49 22.46 -16.16
C ALA A 120 30.83 21.15 -15.41
N PRO A 121 32.05 20.58 -15.56
CA PRO A 121 32.47 19.42 -14.77
C PRO A 121 32.29 19.70 -13.26
N PRO A 122 32.06 18.66 -12.44
CA PRO A 122 31.74 18.84 -11.02
C PRO A 122 32.82 19.68 -10.34
N SER A 123 32.42 20.86 -9.86
CA SER A 123 33.27 21.91 -9.30
C SER A 123 33.75 21.55 -7.88
N GLY A 124 34.51 20.46 -7.77
CA GLY A 124 35.04 19.94 -6.50
C GLY A 124 36.17 18.92 -6.64
N LEU A 125 36.63 18.60 -7.86
CA LEU A 125 37.73 17.66 -8.08
C LEU A 125 39.09 18.31 -7.73
N ASP A 126 39.93 17.57 -7.02
CA ASP A 126 41.29 18.01 -6.67
C ASP A 126 42.11 18.30 -7.94
N LEU A 127 42.79 19.46 -7.98
CA LEU A 127 43.54 19.92 -9.15
C LEU A 127 44.63 18.93 -9.60
N ASP A 128 45.25 18.22 -8.66
CA ASP A 128 46.28 17.24 -8.96
C ASP A 128 45.67 16.00 -9.66
N ILE A 129 44.43 15.63 -9.29
CA ILE A 129 43.69 14.54 -9.94
C ILE A 129 43.23 14.99 -11.33
N GLN A 130 42.69 16.21 -11.45
CA GLN A 130 42.24 16.75 -12.74
C GLN A 130 43.39 16.79 -13.78
N THR A 131 44.60 17.14 -13.34
CA THR A 131 45.79 17.16 -14.22
C THR A 131 46.12 15.76 -14.75
N CYS A 132 45.93 14.71 -13.93
CA CYS A 132 46.14 13.32 -14.35
C CYS A 132 45.08 12.84 -15.35
N LEU A 133 43.87 13.41 -15.32
CA LEU A 133 42.78 13.05 -16.23
C LEU A 133 43.00 13.61 -17.64
N HIS A 134 43.56 14.82 -17.75
CA HIS A 134 43.85 15.41 -19.06
C HIS A 134 44.89 14.63 -19.89
N SER A 135 45.74 13.84 -19.24
CA SER A 135 46.77 13.02 -19.88
C SER A 135 46.42 11.52 -19.95
N MET A 136 45.15 11.16 -19.79
CA MET A 136 44.73 9.75 -19.73
C MET A 136 45.03 8.97 -21.02
N VAL A 137 45.43 7.71 -20.85
CA VAL A 137 45.69 6.76 -21.95
C VAL A 137 44.65 5.64 -21.94
N TYR A 138 44.07 5.34 -23.09
CA TYR A 138 43.10 4.24 -23.25
C TYR A 138 43.82 2.96 -23.67
N ASP A 139 44.24 2.16 -22.69
CA ASP A 139 45.13 0.99 -22.84
C ASP A 139 44.40 -0.35 -23.01
N GLN A 140 43.09 -0.39 -22.84
CA GLN A 140 42.22 -1.55 -23.03
C GLN A 140 40.86 -1.15 -23.61
N SER A 141 40.02 -2.14 -23.94
CA SER A 141 38.67 -1.83 -24.41
C SER A 141 37.81 -1.27 -23.27
N GLU A 142 36.90 -0.36 -23.63
CA GLU A 142 35.99 0.23 -22.66
C GLU A 142 35.05 -0.82 -22.03
N GLN A 143 34.67 -1.85 -22.79
CA GLN A 143 33.78 -2.91 -22.28
C GLN A 143 34.46 -3.78 -21.20
N GLU A 144 35.72 -4.16 -21.43
CA GLU A 144 36.52 -4.90 -20.43
C GLU A 144 36.70 -4.07 -19.17
N PHE A 145 37.05 -2.79 -19.32
CA PHE A 145 37.20 -1.86 -18.21
C PHE A 145 35.95 -1.79 -17.32
N TRP A 146 34.77 -1.53 -17.89
CA TRP A 146 33.55 -1.44 -17.09
C TRP A 146 33.17 -2.78 -16.44
N SER A 147 33.41 -3.90 -17.12
CA SER A 147 33.11 -5.23 -16.59
C SER A 147 33.97 -5.55 -15.35
N GLU A 148 35.28 -5.28 -15.41
CA GLU A 148 36.17 -5.44 -14.25
C GLU A 148 35.82 -4.46 -13.11
N LEU A 149 35.48 -3.20 -13.45
CA LEU A 149 35.18 -2.18 -12.46
C LEU A 149 33.92 -2.51 -11.63
N LEU A 150 32.95 -3.19 -12.24
CA LEU A 150 31.70 -3.61 -11.59
C LEU A 150 31.91 -4.68 -10.51
N GLU A 151 32.99 -5.45 -10.57
CA GLU A 151 33.30 -6.52 -9.61
C GLU A 151 34.07 -6.03 -8.39
N ILE A 152 34.71 -4.87 -8.49
CA ILE A 152 35.59 -4.34 -7.44
C ILE A 152 34.78 -3.53 -6.41
N SER A 153 35.03 -3.76 -5.13
CA SER A 153 34.36 -3.03 -4.03
C SER A 153 35.02 -1.67 -3.79
N TRP A 154 34.55 -0.64 -4.51
CA TRP A 154 35.11 0.71 -4.41
C TRP A 154 34.06 1.81 -4.16
N CYS A 155 32.78 1.57 -4.43
CA CYS A 155 31.76 2.61 -4.29
C CYS A 155 31.55 2.97 -2.81
N PRO A 156 31.62 4.25 -2.43
CA PRO A 156 31.37 4.68 -1.06
C PRO A 156 29.89 4.50 -0.71
N VAL A 157 29.58 3.96 0.48
CA VAL A 157 28.19 3.70 0.89
C VAL A 157 27.89 4.22 2.28
N TYR A 158 26.64 4.61 2.49
CA TYR A 158 26.14 4.96 3.81
C TYR A 158 26.09 3.73 4.74
N ILE A 159 26.60 3.87 5.96
CA ILE A 159 26.44 2.86 7.02
C ILE A 159 25.06 2.98 7.66
N ASN A 160 24.66 4.21 7.99
CA ASN A 160 23.40 4.52 8.66
C ASN A 160 22.42 5.15 7.67
N PRO A 161 21.11 4.93 7.83
CA PRO A 161 20.11 5.51 6.95
C PRO A 161 20.16 7.04 7.02
N PRO A 162 20.21 7.75 5.88
CA PRO A 162 20.13 9.21 5.86
C PRO A 162 18.82 9.78 6.40
N VAL A 163 17.76 8.95 6.42
CA VAL A 163 16.43 9.28 6.93
C VAL A 163 16.10 8.31 8.06
N GLU A 164 15.83 8.83 9.26
CA GLU A 164 15.47 8.01 10.41
C GLU A 164 14.14 7.27 10.16
N GLY A 165 14.08 5.99 10.53
CA GLY A 165 12.91 5.13 10.33
C GLY A 165 12.83 4.48 8.94
N LEU A 166 13.64 4.90 7.96
CA LEU A 166 13.68 4.24 6.65
C LEU A 166 14.22 2.79 6.80
N PRO A 167 13.62 1.79 6.14
CA PRO A 167 14.15 0.43 6.15
C PRO A 167 15.58 0.39 5.63
N TRP A 168 16.44 -0.26 6.39
CA TRP A 168 17.88 -0.23 6.13
C TRP A 168 18.54 -1.56 6.48
N SER A 169 19.32 -2.10 5.53
CA SER A 169 20.12 -3.30 5.78
C SER A 169 21.42 -2.96 6.49
N ALA A 170 21.51 -3.33 7.77
CA ALA A 170 22.69 -3.09 8.60
C ALA A 170 23.97 -3.72 8.01
N CYS A 171 25.05 -2.95 7.97
CA CYS A 171 26.39 -3.46 7.64
C CYS A 171 27.48 -2.50 8.11
N SER A 172 28.67 -3.06 8.34
CA SER A 172 29.84 -2.32 8.79
C SER A 172 30.72 -1.80 7.65
N THR A 173 30.58 -2.33 6.43
CA THR A 173 31.44 -1.94 5.30
C THR A 173 31.05 -0.58 4.72
N ARG A 174 32.04 0.29 4.52
CA ARG A 174 31.91 1.63 3.92
C ARG A 174 32.06 1.66 2.41
N VAL A 175 32.49 0.55 1.82
CA VAL A 175 32.62 0.40 0.36
C VAL A 175 31.94 -0.88 -0.11
N ALA A 176 31.40 -0.85 -1.32
CA ALA A 176 30.70 -1.97 -1.94
C ALA A 176 30.92 -1.98 -3.46
N PRO A 177 30.68 -3.11 -4.14
CA PRO A 177 30.77 -3.14 -5.60
C PRO A 177 29.59 -2.36 -6.22
N PRO A 178 29.78 -1.67 -7.35
CA PRO A 178 28.76 -0.77 -7.94
C PRO A 178 27.42 -1.45 -8.25
N ASN A 179 27.43 -2.75 -8.57
CA ASN A 179 26.24 -3.54 -8.87
C ASN A 179 25.31 -3.76 -7.67
N LEU A 180 25.82 -3.61 -6.43
CA LEU A 180 25.05 -3.68 -5.18
C LEU A 180 24.70 -2.29 -4.63
N VAL A 181 25.10 -1.22 -5.33
CA VAL A 181 24.94 0.16 -4.90
C VAL A 181 23.94 0.87 -5.80
N ARG A 182 23.17 1.79 -5.22
CA ARG A 182 22.24 2.66 -5.92
C ARG A 182 22.42 4.11 -5.48
N PRO A 183 22.13 5.10 -6.35
CA PRO A 183 22.22 6.51 -6.00
C PRO A 183 21.28 6.88 -4.85
N LYS A 184 21.64 7.92 -4.09
CA LYS A 184 20.82 8.44 -2.99
C LYS A 184 19.41 8.84 -3.43
N SER A 185 19.25 9.34 -4.64
CA SER A 185 17.94 9.69 -5.23
C SER A 185 16.98 8.49 -5.32
N GLN A 186 17.50 7.26 -5.37
CA GLN A 186 16.70 6.05 -5.46
C GLN A 186 16.46 5.39 -4.09
N MET A 187 16.90 5.98 -2.96
CA MET A 187 16.87 5.31 -1.65
C MET A 187 15.48 4.81 -1.26
N TRP A 188 14.42 5.54 -1.59
CA TRP A 188 13.04 5.14 -1.30
C TRP A 188 12.58 3.90 -2.06
N LEU A 189 13.27 3.55 -3.14
CA LEU A 189 12.97 2.40 -3.99
C LEU A 189 13.70 1.13 -3.54
N VAL A 190 14.86 1.25 -2.86
CA VAL A 190 15.82 0.14 -2.75
C VAL A 190 16.65 0.08 -1.45
N SER A 191 16.44 0.98 -0.48
CA SER A 191 17.32 1.09 0.70
C SER A 191 17.38 -0.16 1.58
N PHE A 192 16.36 -1.01 1.52
CA PHE A 192 16.33 -2.26 2.27
C PHE A 192 17.21 -3.34 1.61
N THR A 193 17.21 -3.44 0.28
CA THR A 193 17.84 -4.57 -0.43
C THR A 193 19.21 -4.23 -1.01
N THR A 194 19.48 -2.94 -1.24
CA THR A 194 20.73 -2.46 -1.86
C THR A 194 21.41 -1.41 -0.99
N ARG A 195 22.69 -1.17 -1.25
CA ARG A 195 23.45 -0.11 -0.61
C ARG A 195 23.15 1.23 -1.26
N ILE A 196 23.19 2.30 -0.48
CA ILE A 196 23.03 3.65 -0.99
C ILE A 196 24.39 4.35 -1.07
N LEU A 197 24.68 4.91 -2.24
CA LEU A 197 25.89 5.68 -2.53
C LEU A 197 26.03 6.88 -1.58
N ASP A 198 27.17 6.96 -0.87
CA ASP A 198 27.57 8.14 -0.11
C ASP A 198 28.42 9.04 -1.02
N GLY A 199 27.76 9.80 -1.89
CA GLY A 199 28.37 10.70 -2.86
C GLY A 199 27.40 11.11 -3.96
N GLU A 200 27.79 12.11 -4.73
CA GLU A 200 27.05 12.58 -5.90
C GLU A 200 27.73 12.07 -7.18
N CYS A 201 26.92 11.65 -8.14
CA CYS A 201 27.35 11.24 -9.47
C CYS A 201 26.46 11.97 -10.48
N PHE A 202 27.07 12.83 -11.28
CA PHE A 202 26.36 13.70 -12.21
C PHE A 202 26.34 13.13 -13.63
N SER A 203 27.33 12.32 -14.00
CA SER A 203 27.42 11.75 -15.35
C SER A 203 26.37 10.67 -15.57
N GLU A 204 25.39 10.94 -16.44
CA GLU A 204 24.42 9.96 -16.91
C GLU A 204 25.12 8.75 -17.55
N TYR A 205 26.22 9.01 -18.27
CA TYR A 205 27.04 7.97 -18.88
C TYR A 205 27.61 6.99 -17.84
N LEU A 206 28.16 7.50 -16.73
CA LEU A 206 28.65 6.66 -15.65
C LEU A 206 27.51 5.83 -15.05
N GLN A 207 26.38 6.48 -14.74
CA GLN A 207 25.20 5.81 -14.16
C GLN A 207 24.68 4.68 -15.05
N GLU A 208 24.68 4.86 -16.37
CA GLU A 208 24.29 3.82 -17.33
C GLU A 208 25.27 2.63 -17.29
N LYS A 209 26.59 2.91 -17.29
CA LYS A 209 27.63 1.87 -17.32
C LYS A 209 27.68 1.04 -16.06
N VAL A 210 27.50 1.65 -14.89
CA VAL A 210 27.46 0.91 -13.62
C VAL A 210 26.08 0.30 -13.33
N GLY A 211 25.07 0.60 -14.16
CA GLY A 211 23.73 0.03 -14.09
C GLY A 211 22.76 0.74 -13.15
N TRP A 212 23.11 1.93 -12.64
CA TRP A 212 22.27 2.73 -11.74
C TRP A 212 21.02 3.29 -12.43
N SER A 213 21.06 3.48 -13.75
CA SER A 213 19.90 3.95 -14.54
C SER A 213 18.86 2.86 -14.80
N LYS A 214 19.17 1.58 -14.53
CA LYS A 214 18.23 0.47 -14.75
C LYS A 214 17.14 0.49 -13.69
N VAL A 215 15.89 0.33 -14.10
CA VAL A 215 14.75 0.20 -13.18
C VAL A 215 15.00 -1.00 -12.24
N PRO A 216 14.79 -0.84 -10.91
CA PRO A 216 14.92 -1.95 -9.98
C PRO A 216 13.92 -3.07 -10.28
N ASP A 217 14.32 -4.30 -9.94
CA ASP A 217 13.49 -5.48 -10.06
C ASP A 217 12.20 -5.35 -9.24
N ILE A 218 11.11 -5.96 -9.73
CA ILE A 218 9.81 -5.91 -9.05
C ILE A 218 9.88 -6.45 -7.62
N SER A 219 10.69 -7.47 -7.38
CA SER A 219 10.91 -8.06 -6.06
C SER A 219 11.55 -7.05 -5.11
N VAL A 220 12.55 -6.30 -5.61
CA VAL A 220 13.23 -5.26 -4.83
C VAL A 220 12.25 -4.17 -4.42
N LEU A 221 11.43 -3.69 -5.36
CA LEU A 221 10.42 -2.66 -5.11
C LEU A 221 9.34 -3.15 -4.13
N SER A 222 8.87 -4.39 -4.28
CA SER A 222 7.85 -4.96 -3.38
C SER A 222 8.40 -5.15 -1.97
N PHE A 223 9.62 -5.69 -1.82
CA PHE A 223 10.26 -5.84 -0.51
C PHE A 223 10.45 -4.48 0.17
N GLN A 224 10.91 -3.48 -0.58
CA GLN A 224 11.06 -2.13 -0.06
C GLN A 224 9.74 -1.59 0.50
N LEU A 225 8.66 -1.67 -0.29
CA LEU A 225 7.35 -1.16 0.12
C LEU A 225 6.81 -1.89 1.37
N VAL A 226 6.93 -3.22 1.41
CA VAL A 226 6.52 -4.04 2.54
C VAL A 226 7.27 -3.65 3.81
N GLU A 227 8.59 -3.47 3.72
CA GLU A 227 9.41 -3.12 4.88
C GLU A 227 9.18 -1.67 5.34
N ILE A 228 8.90 -0.74 4.41
CA ILE A 228 8.49 0.63 4.79
C ILE A 228 7.21 0.56 5.62
N SER A 229 6.20 -0.18 5.16
CA SER A 229 4.95 -0.30 5.91
C SER A 229 5.15 -0.96 7.26
N LYS A 230 5.90 -2.07 7.34
CA LYS A 230 6.15 -2.76 8.60
C LYS A 230 6.86 -1.86 9.60
N SER A 231 7.91 -1.17 9.16
CA SER A 231 8.67 -0.24 10.00
C SER A 231 7.79 0.89 10.52
N TYR A 232 6.95 1.47 9.66
CA TYR A 232 5.99 2.51 10.04
C TYR A 232 4.98 2.00 11.09
N CYS A 233 4.37 0.83 10.87
CA CYS A 233 3.41 0.25 11.81
C CYS A 233 4.07 -0.07 13.16
N GLN A 234 5.29 -0.61 13.17
CA GLN A 234 6.03 -0.88 14.40
C GLN A 234 6.37 0.41 15.15
N ALA A 235 6.78 1.46 14.45
CA ALA A 235 7.08 2.76 15.04
C ALA A 235 5.82 3.41 15.63
N LYS A 236 4.67 3.33 14.95
CA LYS A 236 3.39 3.90 15.41
C LYS A 236 2.85 3.20 16.67
N MET A 237 3.13 1.91 16.85
CA MET A 237 2.75 1.16 18.05
C MET A 237 3.63 1.50 19.27
N GLN A 238 4.88 1.91 19.03
CA GLN A 238 5.80 2.33 20.09
C GLN A 238 5.52 3.79 20.43
N SER A 239 4.95 4.04 21.61
CA SER A 239 4.42 5.34 22.07
C SER A 239 5.42 6.52 22.12
N ASP A 240 6.67 6.33 21.70
CA ASP A 240 7.75 7.30 21.85
C ASP A 240 7.96 8.18 20.60
N GLY A 241 7.31 7.90 19.46
CA GLY A 241 7.24 8.77 18.26
C GLY A 241 8.57 9.20 17.59
N ARG A 242 9.71 8.94 18.23
CA ARG A 242 11.03 9.49 17.90
C ARG A 242 11.68 8.87 16.66
N ARG A 243 11.19 7.71 16.20
CA ARG A 243 11.77 6.95 15.08
C ARG A 243 10.83 6.81 13.89
N GLN A 244 9.77 7.61 13.85
CA GLN A 244 8.77 7.54 12.80
C GLN A 244 9.21 8.37 11.59
N ILE A 245 9.07 7.79 10.40
CA ILE A 245 9.18 8.54 9.15
C ILE A 245 8.06 9.60 9.14
N PRO A 246 8.35 10.88 8.89
CA PRO A 246 7.32 11.90 8.80
C PRO A 246 6.28 11.58 7.72
N ASP A 247 4.99 11.69 8.05
CA ASP A 247 3.89 11.39 7.13
C ASP A 247 3.97 12.19 5.82
N ALA A 248 4.42 13.45 5.88
CA ALA A 248 4.64 14.30 4.70
C ALA A 248 5.66 13.73 3.71
N LEU A 249 6.70 13.07 4.22
CA LEU A 249 7.74 12.45 3.40
C LEU A 249 7.23 11.15 2.75
N LEU A 250 6.43 10.36 3.48
CA LEU A 250 5.74 9.21 2.91
C LEU A 250 4.75 9.63 1.82
N GLN A 251 3.99 10.69 2.05
CA GLN A 251 3.06 11.25 1.08
C GLN A 251 3.73 11.66 -0.24
N GLU A 252 4.97 12.16 -0.16
CA GLU A 252 5.76 12.54 -1.33
C GLU A 252 6.38 11.32 -2.04
N GLN A 253 6.93 10.38 -1.26
CA GLN A 253 7.84 9.35 -1.79
C GLN A 253 7.12 8.04 -2.16
N ILE A 254 6.07 7.63 -1.45
CA ILE A 254 5.30 6.41 -1.76
C ILE A 254 4.68 6.43 -3.18
N PRO A 255 4.14 7.55 -3.69
CA PRO A 255 3.69 7.63 -5.08
C PRO A 255 4.78 7.30 -6.11
N THR A 256 6.06 7.56 -5.81
CA THR A 256 7.16 7.20 -6.72
C THR A 256 7.34 5.68 -6.82
N LEU A 257 7.22 4.96 -5.70
CA LEU A 257 7.18 3.50 -5.65
C LEU A 257 5.99 2.96 -6.46
N TYR A 258 4.79 3.51 -6.24
CA TYR A 258 3.59 3.08 -6.96
C TYR A 258 3.70 3.32 -8.46
N SER A 259 4.31 4.43 -8.87
CA SER A 259 4.59 4.72 -10.28
C SER A 259 5.46 3.61 -10.90
N LYS A 260 6.53 3.19 -10.21
CA LYS A 260 7.41 2.12 -10.68
C LYS A 260 6.76 0.75 -10.66
N LEU A 261 5.96 0.43 -9.64
CA LEU A 261 5.21 -0.82 -9.59
C LEU A 261 4.14 -0.89 -10.68
N GLN A 262 3.51 0.24 -11.03
CA GLN A 262 2.52 0.30 -12.09
C GLN A 262 3.09 -0.03 -13.48
N GLU A 263 4.38 0.23 -13.72
CA GLU A 263 5.07 -0.15 -14.97
C GLU A 263 5.13 -1.68 -15.18
N TYR A 264 4.86 -2.48 -14.15
CA TYR A 264 4.81 -3.95 -14.23
C TYR A 264 3.39 -4.51 -14.44
N VAL A 265 2.36 -3.68 -14.40
CA VAL A 265 0.98 -4.14 -14.62
C VAL A 265 0.85 -4.71 -16.03
N GLY A 266 0.36 -5.94 -16.14
CA GLY A 266 0.20 -6.66 -17.41
C GLY A 266 1.45 -7.41 -17.89
N LYS A 267 2.54 -7.42 -17.13
CA LYS A 267 3.72 -8.27 -17.38
C LYS A 267 3.62 -9.57 -16.57
N ASP A 268 4.31 -10.62 -17.03
CA ASP A 268 4.33 -11.93 -16.36
C ASP A 268 4.86 -11.84 -14.91
N ASP A 269 5.83 -10.95 -14.66
CA ASP A 269 6.43 -10.75 -13.35
C ASP A 269 5.46 -10.14 -12.31
N PHE A 270 4.28 -9.65 -12.74
CA PHE A 270 3.30 -9.02 -11.84
C PHE A 270 2.74 -9.99 -10.79
N GLU A 271 2.74 -11.30 -11.06
CA GLU A 271 2.32 -12.31 -10.09
C GLU A 271 3.26 -12.39 -8.87
N VAL A 272 4.54 -12.03 -9.04
CA VAL A 272 5.49 -11.90 -7.94
C VAL A 272 5.06 -10.77 -7.00
N LEU A 273 4.61 -9.64 -7.56
CA LEU A 273 4.12 -8.50 -6.79
C LEU A 273 2.85 -8.83 -6.01
N LYS A 274 1.88 -9.49 -6.65
CA LYS A 274 0.65 -9.96 -5.98
C LYS A 274 0.97 -10.84 -4.78
N SER A 275 1.87 -11.81 -4.98
CA SER A 275 2.26 -12.76 -3.93
C SER A 275 3.02 -12.06 -2.80
N ALA A 276 3.86 -11.08 -3.10
CA ALA A 276 4.64 -10.35 -2.09
C ALA A 276 3.78 -9.38 -1.24
N LEU A 277 2.69 -8.85 -1.81
CA LEU A 277 1.82 -7.88 -1.15
C LEU A 277 0.55 -8.49 -0.55
N ASP A 278 0.30 -9.77 -0.77
CA ASP A 278 -0.88 -10.46 -0.22
C ASP A 278 -0.87 -10.44 1.32
N GLY A 279 -2.00 -10.04 1.91
CA GLY A 279 -2.16 -9.93 3.35
C GLY A 279 -1.32 -8.84 4.04
N VAL A 280 -0.56 -8.01 3.30
CA VAL A 280 0.25 -6.94 3.88
C VAL A 280 -0.46 -5.59 3.71
N PRO A 281 -0.60 -4.77 4.78
CA PRO A 281 -1.04 -3.39 4.60
C PRO A 281 0.07 -2.63 3.88
N TRP A 282 -0.19 -2.08 2.69
CA TRP A 282 0.83 -1.36 1.93
C TRP A 282 0.30 -0.11 1.25
N VAL A 283 -1.02 0.09 1.24
CA VAL A 283 -1.63 1.27 0.64
C VAL A 283 -1.58 2.41 1.64
N TRP A 284 -0.82 3.46 1.32
CA TRP A 284 -0.67 4.64 2.15
C TRP A 284 -1.84 5.61 1.95
N ILE A 285 -2.63 5.86 2.99
CA ILE A 285 -3.81 6.74 2.92
C ILE A 285 -3.57 8.16 3.46
N GLY A 286 -2.34 8.48 3.87
CA GLY A 286 -1.95 9.79 4.40
C GLY A 286 -1.55 9.78 5.87
N ASP A 287 -2.15 8.90 6.67
CA ASP A 287 -1.89 8.76 8.11
C ASP A 287 -1.62 7.31 8.54
N ASN A 288 -1.83 6.35 7.66
CA ASN A 288 -1.58 4.93 7.92
C ASN A 288 -1.39 4.12 6.64
N PHE A 289 -0.82 2.93 6.80
CA PHE A 289 -0.86 1.88 5.78
C PHE A 289 -2.05 0.95 6.04
N VAL A 290 -2.84 0.68 5.00
CA VAL A 290 -4.02 -0.17 5.07
C VAL A 290 -3.98 -1.29 4.04
N LEU A 291 -4.76 -2.34 4.32
CA LEU A 291 -4.94 -3.46 3.39
C LEU A 291 -5.76 -3.03 2.17
N PRO A 292 -5.44 -3.53 0.97
CA PRO A 292 -6.23 -3.25 -0.24
C PRO A 292 -7.72 -3.59 -0.09
N ASN A 293 -8.04 -4.68 0.60
CA ASN A 293 -9.43 -5.12 0.81
C ASN A 293 -10.25 -4.22 1.75
N ALA A 294 -9.61 -3.28 2.46
CA ALA A 294 -10.29 -2.30 3.30
C ALA A 294 -10.55 -0.98 2.53
N LEU A 295 -10.21 -0.91 1.24
CA LEU A 295 -10.31 0.27 0.41
C LEU A 295 -11.31 0.09 -0.74
N ALA A 296 -12.07 1.14 -1.00
CA ALA A 296 -12.89 1.27 -2.19
C ALA A 296 -12.76 2.65 -2.85
N PHE A 297 -12.83 2.70 -4.18
CA PHE A 297 -12.80 3.97 -4.93
C PHE A 297 -14.08 4.79 -4.71
N ASP A 298 -15.22 4.12 -4.64
CA ASP A 298 -16.53 4.70 -4.34
C ASP A 298 -17.00 4.22 -2.96
N SER A 299 -16.69 5.02 -1.95
CA SER A 299 -17.18 4.82 -0.59
C SER A 299 -17.33 6.15 0.15
N PRO A 300 -18.40 6.32 0.95
CA PRO A 300 -18.47 7.37 1.96
C PRO A 300 -17.33 7.27 3.00
N VAL A 301 -16.88 8.42 3.51
CA VAL A 301 -15.84 8.53 4.57
C VAL A 301 -16.33 8.04 5.94
N LYS A 302 -17.63 7.76 6.08
CA LYS A 302 -18.29 7.46 7.36
C LYS A 302 -17.93 6.10 7.97
N TYR A 303 -17.13 5.27 7.29
CA TYR A 303 -16.78 3.91 7.70
C TYR A 303 -15.37 3.73 8.32
N HIS A 304 -14.70 4.82 8.68
CA HIS A 304 -13.48 4.78 9.49
C HIS A 304 -13.76 4.18 10.88
N PRO A 305 -12.84 3.40 11.51
CA PRO A 305 -11.48 3.05 11.08
C PRO A 305 -11.34 1.69 10.36
N TYR A 306 -12.42 1.08 9.88
CA TYR A 306 -12.36 -0.28 9.32
C TYR A 306 -12.40 -0.33 7.80
N LEU A 307 -13.11 0.62 7.18
CA LEU A 307 -13.20 0.75 5.72
C LEU A 307 -12.89 2.19 5.32
N TYR A 308 -12.19 2.35 4.21
CA TYR A 308 -11.63 3.61 3.77
C TYR A 308 -11.98 3.89 2.31
N ALA A 309 -12.23 5.17 2.02
CA ALA A 309 -12.26 5.64 0.64
C ALA A 309 -10.82 5.85 0.16
N VAL A 310 -10.53 5.50 -1.09
CA VAL A 310 -9.22 5.78 -1.69
C VAL A 310 -9.00 7.29 -1.81
N PRO A 311 -7.91 7.86 -1.25
CA PRO A 311 -7.60 9.28 -1.42
C PRO A 311 -7.45 9.67 -2.88
N SER A 312 -7.88 10.90 -3.21
CA SER A 312 -7.92 11.39 -4.59
C SER A 312 -6.56 11.35 -5.29
N GLU A 313 -5.48 11.53 -4.52
CA GLU A 313 -4.09 11.55 -4.95
C GLU A 313 -3.65 10.19 -5.54
N LEU A 314 -4.22 9.10 -5.04
CA LEU A 314 -3.95 7.73 -5.47
C LEU A 314 -4.77 7.31 -6.71
N SER A 315 -5.73 8.13 -7.15
CA SER A 315 -6.58 7.81 -8.32
C SER A 315 -5.77 7.54 -9.58
N ARG A 316 -4.59 8.17 -9.73
CA ARG A 316 -3.65 7.93 -10.85
C ARG A 316 -3.09 6.50 -10.89
N PHE A 317 -3.15 5.78 -9.77
CA PHE A 317 -2.69 4.39 -9.63
C PHE A 317 -3.86 3.40 -9.60
N ARG A 318 -5.06 3.80 -10.06
CA ARG A 318 -6.27 2.98 -10.02
C ARG A 318 -6.07 1.60 -10.65
N VAL A 319 -5.34 1.53 -11.76
CA VAL A 319 -5.07 0.26 -12.45
C VAL A 319 -4.23 -0.68 -11.56
N LEU A 320 -3.14 -0.18 -10.97
CA LEU A 320 -2.32 -0.96 -10.03
C LEU A 320 -3.14 -1.43 -8.82
N LEU A 321 -3.84 -0.50 -8.18
CA LEU A 321 -4.61 -0.76 -6.95
C LEU A 321 -5.73 -1.78 -7.18
N SER A 322 -6.47 -1.67 -8.29
CA SER A 322 -7.55 -2.62 -8.61
C SER A 322 -7.01 -4.03 -8.86
N ASN A 323 -5.87 -4.15 -9.55
CA ASN A 323 -5.20 -5.44 -9.81
C ASN A 323 -4.61 -6.08 -8.54
N LEU A 324 -4.47 -5.32 -7.45
CA LEU A 324 -3.95 -5.76 -6.16
C LEU A 324 -5.04 -5.81 -5.07
N GLY A 325 -6.32 -5.79 -5.45
CA GLY A 325 -7.44 -6.10 -4.55
C GLY A 325 -8.19 -4.91 -3.95
N VAL A 326 -7.92 -3.67 -4.40
CA VAL A 326 -8.78 -2.52 -4.07
C VAL A 326 -10.08 -2.61 -4.87
N LYS A 327 -11.22 -2.44 -4.19
CA LYS A 327 -12.54 -2.57 -4.81
C LYS A 327 -13.02 -1.27 -5.44
N ASP A 328 -13.97 -1.37 -6.38
CA ASP A 328 -14.68 -0.19 -6.89
C ASP A 328 -15.67 0.34 -5.84
N SER A 329 -16.48 -0.54 -5.25
CA SER A 329 -17.39 -0.24 -4.14
C SER A 329 -17.41 -1.43 -3.17
N PHE A 330 -17.74 -1.18 -1.90
CA PHE A 330 -17.90 -2.26 -0.92
C PHE A 330 -19.14 -3.11 -1.21
N ASP A 331 -19.04 -4.39 -0.89
CA ASP A 331 -20.13 -5.35 -0.98
C ASP A 331 -20.64 -5.78 0.41
N LEU A 332 -21.69 -6.58 0.43
CA LEU A 332 -22.28 -7.10 1.67
C LEU A 332 -21.26 -7.87 2.54
N LEU A 333 -20.36 -8.63 1.90
CA LEU A 333 -19.39 -9.45 2.63
C LEU A 333 -18.38 -8.56 3.38
N ASP A 334 -18.00 -7.43 2.79
CA ASP A 334 -17.13 -6.44 3.45
C ASP A 334 -17.76 -5.91 4.74
N TYR A 335 -19.03 -5.52 4.68
CA TYR A 335 -19.75 -5.03 5.86
C TYR A 335 -19.87 -6.10 6.96
N VAL A 336 -20.16 -7.35 6.59
CA VAL A 336 -20.23 -8.46 7.55
C VAL A 336 -18.85 -8.72 8.18
N GLN A 337 -17.78 -8.75 7.39
CA GLN A 337 -16.42 -8.94 7.90
C GLN A 337 -15.98 -7.80 8.82
N VAL A 338 -16.39 -6.57 8.54
CA VAL A 338 -16.13 -5.41 9.41
C VAL A 338 -16.81 -5.60 10.76
N LEU A 339 -18.08 -6.02 10.79
CA LEU A 339 -18.79 -6.28 12.05
C LEU A 339 -18.13 -7.42 12.84
N GLN A 340 -17.60 -8.44 12.16
CA GLN A 340 -16.80 -9.50 12.80
C GLN A 340 -15.49 -8.96 13.39
N ARG A 341 -14.77 -8.08 12.67
CA ARG A 341 -13.55 -7.42 13.18
C ARG A 341 -13.85 -6.56 14.41
N VAL A 342 -14.92 -5.76 14.39
CA VAL A 342 -15.36 -4.98 15.55
C VAL A 342 -15.64 -5.90 16.75
N GLN A 343 -16.31 -7.04 16.54
CA GLN A 343 -16.56 -8.00 17.61
C GLN A 343 -15.26 -8.57 18.19
N CYS A 344 -14.28 -8.88 17.33
CA CYS A 344 -12.96 -9.35 17.76
C CYS A 344 -12.22 -8.30 18.59
N ASP A 345 -12.19 -7.05 18.13
CA ASP A 345 -11.49 -5.95 18.82
C ASP A 345 -12.10 -5.64 20.19
N MET A 346 -13.42 -5.77 20.30
CA MET A 346 -14.17 -5.51 21.54
C MET A 346 -14.14 -6.71 22.50
N ASN A 347 -13.81 -7.91 22.01
CA ASN A 347 -13.71 -9.15 22.79
C ASN A 347 -14.89 -9.40 23.76
N GLY A 348 -16.12 -9.13 23.28
CA GLY A 348 -17.36 -9.31 24.05
C GLY A 348 -17.71 -8.18 25.03
N SER A 349 -16.95 -7.08 25.05
CA SER A 349 -17.31 -5.88 25.82
C SER A 349 -18.41 -5.05 25.15
N PRO A 350 -19.19 -4.28 25.93
CA PRO A 350 -20.14 -3.31 25.39
C PRO A 350 -19.47 -2.28 24.49
N LEU A 351 -20.08 -1.99 23.34
CA LEU A 351 -19.62 -0.98 22.40
C LEU A 351 -19.71 0.43 23.02
N SER A 352 -18.71 1.28 22.73
CA SER A 352 -18.79 2.72 23.02
C SER A 352 -19.86 3.41 22.17
N ALA A 353 -20.32 4.60 22.58
CA ALA A 353 -21.31 5.35 21.80
C ALA A 353 -20.85 5.65 20.36
N GLU A 354 -19.56 5.95 20.17
CA GLU A 354 -18.95 6.17 18.85
C GLU A 354 -18.97 4.89 18.02
N CYS A 355 -18.58 3.75 18.61
CA CYS A 355 -18.56 2.47 17.93
C CYS A 355 -19.98 1.97 17.59
N LEU A 356 -20.96 2.19 18.48
CA LEU A 356 -22.37 1.95 18.20
C LEU A 356 -22.87 2.77 17.00
N SER A 357 -22.49 4.05 16.93
CA SER A 357 -22.85 4.91 15.79
C SER A 357 -22.25 4.42 14.48
N PHE A 358 -21.02 3.90 14.52
CA PHE A 358 -20.35 3.28 13.39
C PHE A 358 -21.08 2.00 12.95
N VAL A 359 -21.33 1.08 13.89
CA VAL A 359 -22.06 -0.17 13.64
C VAL A 359 -23.43 0.11 13.05
N HIS A 360 -24.16 1.12 13.56
CA HIS A 360 -25.46 1.53 13.01
C HIS A 360 -25.36 1.92 11.53
N ARG A 361 -24.36 2.72 11.13
CA ARG A 361 -24.14 3.12 9.72
C ARG A 361 -23.80 1.94 8.82
N VAL A 362 -23.05 0.96 9.34
CA VAL A 362 -22.74 -0.28 8.61
C VAL A 362 -24.01 -1.11 8.42
N LEU A 363 -24.84 -1.23 9.45
CA LEU A 363 -26.11 -1.94 9.38
C LEU A 363 -27.12 -1.27 8.44
N GLU A 364 -27.18 0.07 8.40
CA GLU A 364 -27.96 0.81 7.39
C GLU A 364 -27.51 0.44 5.97
N ALA A 365 -26.20 0.42 5.71
CA ALA A 365 -25.66 0.05 4.40
C ALA A 365 -25.99 -1.41 4.01
N VAL A 366 -25.97 -2.31 4.99
CA VAL A 366 -26.41 -3.70 4.82
C VAL A 366 -27.90 -3.74 4.46
N ALA A 367 -28.75 -3.00 5.16
CA ALA A 367 -30.18 -2.95 4.90
C ALA A 367 -30.52 -2.36 3.53
N ASP A 368 -29.81 -1.30 3.10
CA ASP A 368 -29.95 -0.71 1.77
C ASP A 368 -29.64 -1.73 0.67
N PHE A 369 -28.66 -2.62 0.89
CA PHE A 369 -28.31 -3.69 -0.04
C PHE A 369 -29.41 -4.75 -0.21
N TYR A 370 -30.22 -4.97 0.83
CA TYR A 370 -31.35 -5.90 0.81
C TYR A 370 -32.64 -5.27 0.32
N ALA A 371 -32.78 -3.94 0.35
CA ALA A 371 -33.95 -3.25 -0.20
C ALA A 371 -34.20 -3.61 -1.68
N ASP A 372 -33.13 -3.94 -2.42
CA ASP A 372 -33.18 -4.35 -3.82
C ASP A 372 -33.31 -5.87 -4.05
N LYS A 373 -33.24 -6.72 -3.01
CA LYS A 373 -33.25 -8.20 -3.14
C LYS A 373 -34.34 -8.86 -2.30
N SER A 374 -35.21 -9.63 -2.96
CA SER A 374 -36.45 -10.20 -2.40
C SER A 374 -36.31 -11.45 -1.51
N SER A 375 -35.10 -11.84 -1.11
CA SER A 375 -34.91 -12.98 -0.18
C SER A 375 -33.74 -12.78 0.78
N PRO A 376 -33.91 -13.02 2.08
CA PRO A 376 -32.82 -12.99 3.05
C PRO A 376 -31.82 -14.10 2.73
N ASP A 377 -30.58 -13.71 2.46
CA ASP A 377 -29.48 -14.63 2.15
C ASP A 377 -28.99 -15.34 3.43
N ALA A 378 -28.28 -16.45 3.30
CA ALA A 378 -27.69 -17.17 4.44
C ALA A 378 -26.79 -16.24 5.29
N LEU A 379 -26.20 -15.22 4.66
CA LEU A 379 -25.38 -14.19 5.30
C LEU A 379 -26.14 -13.37 6.35
N VAL A 380 -27.44 -13.14 6.19
CA VAL A 380 -28.28 -12.44 7.19
C VAL A 380 -28.29 -13.17 8.52
N THR A 381 -28.33 -14.50 8.49
CA THR A 381 -28.35 -15.31 9.72
C THR A 381 -27.04 -15.25 10.51
N SER A 382 -25.94 -14.92 9.83
CA SER A 382 -24.61 -14.71 10.42
C SER A 382 -24.32 -13.26 10.80
N LEU A 383 -25.22 -12.33 10.47
CA LEU A 383 -25.05 -10.91 10.73
C LEU A 383 -24.96 -10.63 12.23
N LEU A 384 -24.04 -9.76 12.61
CA LEU A 384 -23.84 -9.33 13.99
C LEU A 384 -24.53 -8.00 14.23
N VAL A 385 -25.35 -7.93 15.27
CA VAL A 385 -26.15 -6.77 15.65
C VAL A 385 -25.99 -6.55 17.15
N PRO A 386 -25.90 -5.30 17.64
CA PRO A 386 -25.76 -5.03 19.06
C PRO A 386 -27.02 -5.44 19.83
N ASP A 387 -26.85 -6.16 20.94
CA ASP A 387 -27.91 -6.49 21.88
C ASP A 387 -28.25 -5.31 22.82
N SER A 388 -29.23 -5.47 23.70
CA SER A 388 -29.65 -4.43 24.65
C SER A 388 -28.54 -3.91 25.57
N ASN A 389 -27.44 -4.66 25.74
CA ASN A 389 -26.28 -4.25 26.52
C ASN A 389 -25.17 -3.64 25.65
N GLY A 390 -25.42 -3.46 24.35
CA GLY A 390 -24.45 -2.93 23.40
C GLY A 390 -23.40 -3.95 22.97
N VAL A 391 -23.64 -5.26 23.13
CA VAL A 391 -22.69 -6.31 22.73
C VAL A 391 -23.11 -6.91 21.39
N LEU A 392 -22.18 -6.96 20.42
CA LEU A 392 -22.43 -7.58 19.11
C LEU A 392 -22.77 -9.07 19.26
N THR A 393 -24.00 -9.42 18.90
CA THR A 393 -24.59 -10.75 19.00
C THR A 393 -25.18 -11.15 17.65
N ARG A 394 -25.34 -12.45 17.37
CA ARG A 394 -25.93 -12.90 16.10
C ARG A 394 -27.38 -12.45 15.98
N ALA A 395 -27.77 -11.97 14.81
CA ALA A 395 -29.13 -11.52 14.51
C ALA A 395 -30.19 -12.61 14.78
N ALA A 396 -29.85 -13.89 14.55
CA ALA A 396 -30.75 -15.02 14.82
C ALA A 396 -31.14 -15.19 16.31
N ASP A 397 -30.27 -14.73 17.22
CA ASP A 397 -30.46 -14.81 18.68
C ASP A 397 -31.16 -13.57 19.25
N LEU A 398 -31.43 -12.57 18.41
CA LEU A 398 -32.01 -11.29 18.78
C LEU A 398 -33.43 -11.12 18.25
N VAL A 399 -34.21 -10.33 18.99
CA VAL A 399 -35.53 -9.87 18.57
C VAL A 399 -35.67 -8.37 18.78
N TYR A 400 -36.45 -7.71 17.93
CA TYR A 400 -36.75 -6.29 18.10
C TYR A 400 -38.08 -6.09 18.83
N ASN A 401 -38.12 -5.09 19.72
CA ASN A 401 -39.28 -4.83 20.55
C ASN A 401 -40.28 -3.92 19.83
N ASP A 402 -41.19 -4.54 19.09
CA ASP A 402 -42.32 -3.90 18.44
C ASP A 402 -43.64 -4.03 19.23
N ALA A 403 -43.56 -4.56 20.44
CA ALA A 403 -44.66 -4.69 21.39
C ALA A 403 -44.17 -4.46 22.82
N PRO A 404 -43.84 -3.21 23.18
CA PRO A 404 -43.29 -2.88 24.50
C PRO A 404 -44.24 -3.23 25.67
N TRP A 405 -45.52 -3.45 25.40
CA TRP A 405 -46.48 -3.94 26.39
C TRP A 405 -46.25 -5.42 26.80
N MET A 406 -45.39 -6.17 26.09
CA MET A 406 -45.08 -7.59 26.36
C MET A 406 -43.74 -7.82 27.10
N ASP A 407 -43.07 -6.76 27.57
CA ASP A 407 -41.70 -6.79 28.13
C ASP A 407 -41.45 -7.86 29.21
N LYS A 408 -42.49 -8.26 29.96
CA LYS A 408 -42.37 -9.31 31.00
C LYS A 408 -42.24 -10.74 30.46
N ILE A 409 -42.72 -11.00 29.24
CA ILE A 409 -42.70 -12.30 28.58
C ILE A 409 -41.40 -12.48 27.78
N ALA A 410 -40.81 -11.37 27.31
CA ALA A 410 -39.61 -11.34 26.45
C ALA A 410 -38.33 -11.87 27.13
N LEU A 411 -38.22 -11.74 28.45
CA LEU A 411 -36.97 -11.96 29.21
C LEU A 411 -36.52 -13.44 29.29
N GLU A 412 -37.38 -14.40 28.97
CA GLU A 412 -37.10 -15.83 29.21
C GLU A 412 -36.60 -16.61 27.96
N ALA A 413 -36.69 -16.04 26.73
CA ALA A 413 -36.47 -16.82 25.51
C ALA A 413 -35.40 -16.29 24.52
N LYS A 414 -35.29 -14.97 24.31
CA LYS A 414 -34.28 -14.36 23.40
C LYS A 414 -33.86 -12.97 23.90
N LYS A 415 -32.70 -12.50 23.46
CA LYS A 415 -32.19 -11.17 23.79
C LYS A 415 -32.84 -10.09 22.92
N LEU A 416 -32.99 -8.88 23.46
CA LEU A 416 -33.49 -7.73 22.71
C LEU A 416 -32.36 -7.05 21.93
N VAL A 417 -32.70 -6.49 20.75
CA VAL A 417 -31.82 -5.60 19.98
C VAL A 417 -31.57 -4.29 20.73
N HIS A 418 -30.41 -3.66 20.49
CA HIS A 418 -30.08 -2.37 21.08
C HIS A 418 -31.09 -1.26 20.68
N PRO A 419 -31.52 -0.38 21.60
CA PRO A 419 -32.53 0.66 21.33
C PRO A 419 -32.16 1.68 20.24
N THR A 420 -30.89 1.78 19.86
CA THR A 420 -30.46 2.68 18.76
C THR A 420 -30.88 2.17 17.39
N ILE A 421 -31.23 0.88 17.27
CA ILE A 421 -31.68 0.27 16.02
C ILE A 421 -33.20 0.39 15.98
N SER A 422 -33.73 1.05 14.96
CA SER A 422 -35.17 1.18 14.78
C SER A 422 -35.80 -0.17 14.43
N ASN A 423 -37.09 -0.31 14.74
CA ASN A 423 -37.86 -1.51 14.40
C ASN A 423 -37.89 -1.76 12.88
N ASP A 424 -37.95 -0.70 12.07
CA ASP A 424 -37.90 -0.80 10.61
C ASP A 424 -36.54 -1.35 10.13
N LEU A 425 -35.44 -0.82 10.67
CA LEU A 425 -34.09 -1.31 10.35
C LEU A 425 -33.92 -2.75 10.80
N ALA A 426 -34.34 -3.10 12.01
CA ALA A 426 -34.29 -4.47 12.51
C ALA A 426 -35.09 -5.44 11.62
N GLY A 427 -36.26 -5.03 11.13
CA GLY A 427 -37.07 -5.78 10.18
C GLY A 427 -36.36 -6.00 8.83
N HIS A 428 -35.75 -4.94 8.27
CA HIS A 428 -34.96 -5.05 7.03
C HIS A 428 -33.72 -5.94 7.17
N LEU A 429 -33.13 -5.98 8.37
CA LEU A 429 -32.02 -6.87 8.71
C LEU A 429 -32.48 -8.31 9.00
N GLY A 430 -33.77 -8.62 8.86
CA GLY A 430 -34.32 -9.97 9.04
C GLY A 430 -34.42 -10.43 10.49
N LEU A 431 -34.35 -9.53 11.47
CA LEU A 431 -34.59 -9.89 12.88
C LEU A 431 -36.06 -10.28 13.06
N GLN A 432 -36.33 -11.16 14.02
CA GLN A 432 -37.69 -11.53 14.37
C GLN A 432 -38.32 -10.46 15.28
N SER A 433 -39.60 -10.18 15.04
CA SER A 433 -40.37 -9.30 15.93
C SER A 433 -40.75 -10.04 17.22
N LEU A 434 -40.73 -9.32 18.34
CA LEU A 434 -41.12 -9.85 19.64
C LEU A 434 -42.57 -10.38 19.63
N ARG A 435 -43.47 -9.73 18.88
CA ARG A 435 -44.86 -10.19 18.70
C ARG A 435 -44.93 -11.61 18.14
N PHE A 436 -44.07 -11.94 17.18
CA PHE A 436 -44.05 -13.26 16.55
C PHE A 436 -43.47 -14.38 17.44
N MET A 437 -42.77 -14.07 18.53
CA MET A 437 -42.27 -15.09 19.46
C MET A 437 -43.38 -15.78 20.26
N SER A 438 -44.46 -15.06 20.58
CA SER A 438 -45.62 -15.61 21.31
C SER A 438 -46.73 -16.12 20.38
N LEU A 439 -46.57 -15.96 19.06
CA LEU A 439 -47.55 -16.46 18.10
C LEU A 439 -47.46 -17.99 18.04
N VAL A 440 -48.61 -18.59 18.34
CA VAL A 440 -48.91 -20.02 18.24
C VAL A 440 -48.38 -20.54 16.90
N ASN A 441 -47.37 -21.41 16.94
CA ASN A 441 -46.77 -22.00 15.72
C ASN A 441 -47.87 -22.66 14.86
N GLU A 442 -47.70 -22.76 13.54
CA GLU A 442 -48.62 -23.52 12.66
C GLU A 442 -48.91 -24.91 13.23
N ASN A 443 -47.92 -25.53 13.88
CA ASN A 443 -48.08 -26.81 14.57
C ASN A 443 -49.02 -26.78 15.78
N MET A 444 -49.05 -25.67 16.52
CA MET A 444 -49.95 -25.47 17.67
C MET A 444 -51.36 -25.04 17.24
N THR A 445 -51.51 -24.37 16.09
CA THR A 445 -52.83 -24.05 15.51
C THR A 445 -53.36 -25.10 14.54
N ARG A 446 -52.56 -26.11 14.17
CA ARG A 446 -52.92 -27.18 13.23
C ARG A 446 -54.21 -27.91 13.60
N HIS A 447 -54.51 -27.98 14.89
CA HIS A 447 -55.67 -28.66 15.44
C HIS A 447 -56.78 -27.70 15.91
N LEU A 448 -56.62 -26.38 15.74
CA LEU A 448 -57.73 -25.46 15.92
C LEU A 448 -58.71 -25.69 14.75
N PRO A 449 -59.95 -26.11 15.02
CA PRO A 449 -60.96 -26.24 13.97
C PRO A 449 -61.37 -24.85 13.52
N CYS A 450 -60.63 -24.27 12.57
CA CYS A 450 -61.05 -23.08 11.86
C CYS A 450 -61.85 -23.52 10.63
N MET A 451 -63.14 -23.24 10.63
CA MET A 451 -64.01 -23.56 9.50
C MET A 451 -63.71 -22.61 8.34
N ASP A 452 -63.62 -23.15 7.11
CA ASP A 452 -63.39 -22.36 5.91
C ASP A 452 -64.49 -21.30 5.70
N TYR A 453 -64.11 -20.14 5.15
CA TYR A 453 -65.02 -19.02 4.89
C TYR A 453 -66.25 -19.43 4.08
N GLY A 454 -66.07 -20.24 3.03
CA GLY A 454 -67.18 -20.68 2.19
C GLY A 454 -68.19 -21.52 2.97
N LYS A 455 -67.70 -22.36 3.89
CA LYS A 455 -68.58 -23.18 4.73
C LYS A 455 -69.29 -22.37 5.81
N VAL A 456 -68.60 -21.40 6.42
CA VAL A 456 -69.22 -20.45 7.37
C VAL A 456 -70.32 -19.66 6.67
N HIS A 457 -70.09 -19.18 5.45
CA HIS A 457 -71.06 -18.43 4.69
C HIS A 457 -72.32 -19.26 4.37
N GLU A 458 -72.14 -20.50 3.88
CA GLU A 458 -73.25 -21.43 3.62
C GLU A 458 -74.09 -21.70 4.88
N LEU A 459 -73.44 -21.90 6.04
CA LEU A 459 -74.16 -22.13 7.30
C LEU A 459 -74.90 -20.88 7.78
N LEU A 460 -74.33 -19.69 7.58
CA LEU A 460 -75.01 -18.44 7.90
C LEU A 460 -76.21 -18.20 6.97
N GLU A 461 -76.17 -18.61 5.71
CA GLU A 461 -77.35 -18.54 4.82
C GLU A 461 -78.47 -19.50 5.24
N LEU A 462 -78.11 -20.70 5.72
CA LEU A 462 -79.07 -21.73 6.11
C LEU A 462 -79.67 -21.50 7.50
N TYR A 463 -78.87 -20.98 8.44
CA TYR A 463 -79.22 -20.94 9.87
C TYR A 463 -79.02 -19.56 10.52
N GLY A 464 -78.41 -18.59 9.84
CA GLY A 464 -78.11 -17.27 10.38
C GLY A 464 -79.34 -16.36 10.44
N ASP A 465 -80.26 -16.64 11.37
CA ASP A 465 -81.34 -15.73 11.73
C ASP A 465 -80.99 -15.00 13.04
N ASP A 466 -80.75 -13.69 12.93
CA ASP A 466 -80.40 -12.80 14.05
C ASP A 466 -81.39 -12.86 15.22
N LYS A 467 -82.65 -13.26 14.97
CA LYS A 467 -83.67 -13.38 16.02
C LYS A 467 -83.46 -14.57 16.93
N PHE A 468 -82.73 -15.60 16.47
CA PHE A 468 -82.53 -16.85 17.20
C PHE A 468 -81.16 -16.97 17.88
N LEU A 469 -80.22 -16.08 17.59
CA LEU A 469 -78.85 -16.13 18.15
C LEU A 469 -78.78 -16.31 19.67
N ILE A 470 -79.63 -15.62 20.44
CA ILE A 470 -79.63 -15.74 21.90
C ILE A 470 -80.13 -17.12 22.35
N PHE A 471 -81.09 -17.70 21.62
CA PHE A 471 -81.59 -19.05 21.89
C PHE A 471 -80.54 -20.10 21.54
N ASP A 472 -79.80 -19.92 20.44
CA ASP A 472 -78.69 -20.82 20.08
C ASP A 472 -77.56 -20.77 21.13
N LEU A 473 -77.23 -19.58 21.63
CA LEU A 473 -76.27 -19.42 22.74
C LEU A 473 -76.78 -20.06 24.04
N LEU A 474 -78.09 -20.03 24.28
CA LEU A 474 -78.71 -20.67 25.44
C LEU A 474 -78.69 -22.20 25.33
N GLU A 475 -78.96 -22.73 24.14
CA GLU A 475 -78.84 -24.18 23.85
C GLU A 475 -77.40 -24.65 24.02
N LEU A 476 -76.42 -23.89 23.54
CA LEU A 476 -75.01 -24.18 23.76
C LEU A 476 -74.66 -24.17 25.25
N ALA A 477 -75.17 -23.19 26.00
CA ALA A 477 -74.96 -23.12 27.44
C ALA A 477 -75.56 -24.35 28.16
N ASP A 478 -76.76 -24.79 27.76
CA ASP A 478 -77.40 -25.99 28.31
C ASP A 478 -76.63 -27.27 27.94
N CYS A 479 -76.18 -27.42 26.70
CA CYS A 479 -75.32 -28.51 26.25
C CYS A 479 -74.01 -28.59 27.06
N CYS A 480 -73.44 -27.43 27.38
CA CYS A 480 -72.26 -27.29 28.24
C CYS A 480 -72.58 -27.43 29.75
N LYS A 481 -73.85 -27.67 30.12
CA LYS A 481 -74.35 -27.79 31.50
C LYS A 481 -74.11 -26.54 32.35
N ALA A 482 -74.10 -25.37 31.73
CA ALA A 482 -73.97 -24.09 32.44
C ALA A 482 -75.26 -23.78 33.21
N THR A 483 -75.13 -23.34 34.45
CA THR A 483 -76.29 -23.00 35.31
C THR A 483 -76.77 -21.56 35.15
N LYS A 484 -75.95 -20.71 34.52
CA LYS A 484 -76.23 -19.29 34.27
C LYS A 484 -75.54 -18.85 32.98
N LEU A 485 -76.25 -18.06 32.17
CA LEU A 485 -75.72 -17.38 30.99
C LEU A 485 -75.84 -15.87 31.20
N HIS A 486 -74.73 -15.15 31.04
CA HIS A 486 -74.69 -13.69 31.10
C HIS A 486 -74.30 -13.14 29.73
N VAL A 487 -75.22 -12.42 29.09
CA VAL A 487 -74.96 -11.71 27.82
C VAL A 487 -74.73 -10.24 28.14
N ILE A 488 -73.54 -9.73 27.80
CA ILE A 488 -73.14 -8.35 28.08
C ILE A 488 -72.82 -7.69 26.75
N PHE A 489 -73.56 -6.63 26.40
CA PHE A 489 -73.21 -5.78 25.29
C PHE A 489 -72.24 -4.69 25.75
N ASP A 490 -70.95 -4.95 25.55
CA ASP A 490 -69.89 -4.03 25.93
C ASP A 490 -69.67 -2.97 24.83
N LYS A 491 -69.91 -1.70 25.16
CA LYS A 491 -69.70 -0.55 24.26
C LYS A 491 -68.35 0.14 24.47
N ARG A 492 -67.47 -0.41 25.30
CA ARG A 492 -66.14 0.15 25.51
C ARG A 492 -65.34 0.05 24.20
N ASP A 493 -64.70 1.15 23.81
CA ASP A 493 -63.74 1.15 22.72
C ASP A 493 -62.35 0.85 23.28
N HIS A 494 -61.62 -0.05 22.62
CA HIS A 494 -60.30 -0.48 23.04
C HIS A 494 -59.22 0.14 22.14
N PRO A 495 -58.05 0.53 22.68
CA PRO A 495 -56.94 1.01 21.87
C PRO A 495 -56.51 -0.02 20.83
N ARG A 496 -56.29 0.42 19.58
CA ARG A 496 -55.90 -0.45 18.45
C ARG A 496 -54.39 -0.68 18.31
N LEU A 497 -53.61 -0.23 19.29
CA LEU A 497 -52.15 -0.20 19.23
C LEU A 497 -51.49 -1.56 19.54
N SER A 498 -52.24 -2.53 20.09
CA SER A 498 -51.71 -3.80 20.59
C SER A 498 -52.46 -5.02 20.05
N LEU A 499 -52.61 -5.10 18.72
CA LEU A 499 -53.23 -6.24 18.04
C LEU A 499 -52.21 -7.37 17.80
N LEU A 500 -52.67 -8.63 17.94
CA LEU A 500 -51.87 -9.85 17.77
C LEU A 500 -51.44 -10.10 16.32
N GLN A 501 -52.07 -9.46 15.33
CA GLN A 501 -51.73 -9.58 13.91
C GLN A 501 -51.50 -8.19 13.31
N HIS A 502 -50.47 -8.09 12.47
CA HIS A 502 -50.09 -6.85 11.79
C HIS A 502 -51.01 -6.52 10.59
N ASN A 503 -51.76 -7.50 10.09
CA ASN A 503 -52.54 -7.42 8.85
C ASN A 503 -54.07 -7.31 9.06
N LEU A 504 -54.52 -6.88 10.24
CA LEU A 504 -55.94 -6.68 10.56
C LEU A 504 -56.30 -5.20 10.70
#